data_AF-A0A351LDD9-F1
#
_entry.id   AF-A0A351LDD9-F1
#
_cell.length_a   1.000
_cell.length_b   1.000
_cell.length_c   1.000
_cell.angle_alpha   90.00
_cell.angle_beta   90.00
_cell.angle_gamma   90.00
#
_symmetry.space_group_name_H-M   'P 1'
#
loop_
_entity.id
_entity.type
_entity.pdbx_description
1 polymer ?
#
loop_
_entity_poly.entity_id
_entity_poly.type
_entity_poly.pdbx_seq_one_letter_code
_entity_poly.pdbx_strand_id
1 'polypeptide(L)'
;MLTTNPAKNLPSKSGRTETVRVRLTTLEKEDLAKRATEAGEKTVSDYLRKRAFNSVYIIPAINESVCAELRKMGTHLYQMTRFIEKAVQAGQIPTQSLEVLQKFSKTLGEYHQELRGKIVSEPPT
;
A
#
# COMPACT_ATOMS: atom_id res chain seq x y z
N MET A 1 1.28 -64.04 -2.97
CA MET A 1 2.15 -62.84 -3.03
C MET A 1 1.27 -61.62 -2.79
N LEU A 2 1.43 -60.96 -1.63
CA LEU A 2 0.69 -59.76 -1.25
C LEU A 2 1.57 -58.55 -1.56
N THR A 3 1.28 -57.85 -2.66
CA THR A 3 1.87 -56.55 -2.95
C THR A 3 0.99 -55.46 -2.36
N THR A 4 1.26 -55.06 -1.12
CA THR A 4 0.72 -53.83 -0.56
C THR A 4 1.47 -52.65 -1.18
N ASN A 5 0.85 -51.97 -2.15
CA ASN A 5 1.31 -50.64 -2.56
C ASN A 5 0.91 -49.65 -1.45
N PRO A 6 1.85 -49.02 -0.72
CA PRO A 6 1.49 -47.91 0.11
C PRO A 6 1.23 -46.73 -0.83
N ALA A 7 -0.04 -46.49 -1.14
CA ALA A 7 -0.45 -45.21 -1.71
C ALA A 7 -0.07 -44.14 -0.69
N LYS A 8 1.11 -43.56 -0.87
CA LYS A 8 1.61 -42.38 -0.17
C LYS A 8 0.56 -41.29 -0.41
N ASN A 9 -0.26 -41.00 0.60
CA ASN A 9 -1.07 -39.80 0.65
C ASN A 9 -0.11 -38.60 0.65
N LEU A 10 0.24 -38.09 -0.53
CA LEU A 10 0.84 -36.75 -0.61
C LEU A 10 -0.26 -35.75 -0.24
N PRO A 11 -0.06 -34.88 0.77
CA PRO A 11 -1.02 -33.82 1.04
C PRO A 11 -1.14 -32.93 -0.20
N SER A 12 -2.38 -32.51 -0.51
CA SER A 12 -2.63 -31.58 -1.62
C SER A 12 -1.82 -30.30 -1.38
N LYS A 13 -0.76 -30.10 -2.17
CA LYS A 13 0.19 -28.97 -2.02
C LYS A 13 -0.39 -27.61 -2.43
N SER A 14 -1.65 -27.31 -2.13
CA SER A 14 -2.29 -26.03 -2.53
C SER A 14 -3.23 -25.41 -1.50
N GLY A 15 -3.25 -25.90 -0.27
CA GLY A 15 -4.01 -25.28 0.83
C GLY A 15 -3.26 -24.12 1.48
N ARG A 16 -3.98 -23.03 1.80
CA ARG A 16 -3.47 -21.98 2.70
C ARG A 16 -3.25 -22.62 4.08
N THR A 17 -2.03 -22.54 4.62
CA THR A 17 -1.66 -23.22 5.88
C THR A 17 -1.73 -22.34 7.11
N GLU A 18 -1.61 -21.02 6.94
CA GLU A 18 -1.48 -20.06 8.04
C GLU A 18 -2.49 -18.91 7.92
N THR A 19 -2.96 -18.42 9.07
CA THR A 19 -3.85 -17.26 9.17
C THR A 19 -3.18 -16.11 9.90
N VAL A 20 -2.99 -14.99 9.20
CA VAL A 20 -2.49 -13.75 9.79
C VAL A 20 -3.67 -12.82 10.08
N ARG A 21 -3.74 -12.31 11.31
CA ARG A 21 -4.79 -11.35 11.75
C ARG A 21 -4.19 -9.96 11.89
N VAL A 22 -4.83 -8.98 11.25
CA VAL A 22 -4.48 -7.55 11.33
C VAL A 22 -5.67 -6.79 11.90
N ARG A 23 -5.41 -5.89 12.85
CA ARG A 23 -6.43 -4.95 13.36
C ARG A 23 -6.38 -3.69 12.52
N LEU A 24 -7.55 -3.26 12.04
CA LEU A 24 -7.73 -2.05 11.27
C LEU A 24 -8.80 -1.19 11.95
N THR A 25 -8.64 0.12 11.87
CA THR A 25 -9.72 1.07 12.13
C THR A 25 -10.81 0.94 11.06
N THR A 26 -11.98 1.50 11.32
CA THR A 26 -13.10 1.49 10.37
C THR A 26 -12.71 2.11 9.03
N LEU A 27 -12.02 3.26 9.06
CA LEU A 27 -11.55 3.97 7.86
C LEU A 27 -10.54 3.14 7.07
N GLU A 28 -9.56 2.53 7.74
CA GLU A 28 -8.58 1.66 7.08
C GLU A 28 -9.22 0.43 6.44
N LYS A 29 -10.25 -0.12 7.07
CA LYS A 29 -11.00 -1.26 6.53
C LYS A 29 -11.77 -0.88 5.25
N GLU A 30 -12.44 0.26 5.26
CA GLU A 30 -13.17 0.79 4.10
C GLU A 30 -12.21 1.11 2.95
N ASP A 31 -11.12 1.79 3.24
CA ASP A 31 -10.07 2.10 2.28
C ASP A 31 -9.42 0.83 1.70
N LEU A 32 -9.17 -0.18 2.54
CA LEU A 32 -8.63 -1.46 2.08
C LEU A 32 -9.60 -2.19 1.13
N ALA A 33 -10.90 -2.19 1.45
CA ALA A 33 -11.93 -2.77 0.60
C ALA A 33 -12.02 -2.03 -0.75
N LYS A 34 -12.01 -0.70 -0.72
CA LYS A 34 -11.99 0.13 -1.93
C LYS A 34 -10.79 -0.20 -2.82
N ARG A 35 -9.58 -0.26 -2.25
CA ARG A 35 -8.36 -0.57 -3.02
C ARG A 35 -8.35 -1.98 -3.58
N ALA A 36 -8.94 -2.96 -2.88
CA ALA A 36 -9.09 -4.31 -3.41
C ALA A 36 -10.00 -4.35 -4.66
N THR A 37 -11.14 -3.63 -4.60
CA THR A 37 -12.06 -3.48 -5.72
C THR A 37 -11.42 -2.76 -6.90
N GLU A 38 -10.74 -1.64 -6.65
CA GLU A 38 -10.04 -0.86 -7.69
C GLU A 38 -8.90 -1.65 -8.36
N ALA A 39 -8.32 -2.63 -7.67
CA ALA A 39 -7.32 -3.54 -8.21
C ALA A 39 -7.93 -4.73 -8.97
N GLY A 40 -9.25 -4.84 -9.06
CA GLY A 40 -9.95 -5.95 -9.73
C GLY A 40 -9.88 -7.28 -8.98
N GLU A 41 -9.61 -7.24 -7.67
CA GLU A 41 -9.44 -8.45 -6.86
C GLU A 41 -10.78 -8.97 -6.34
N LYS A 42 -10.96 -10.30 -6.34
CA LYS A 42 -12.20 -10.95 -5.87
C LYS A 42 -12.40 -10.80 -4.37
N THR A 43 -11.31 -10.77 -3.60
CA THR A 43 -11.35 -10.63 -2.15
C THR A 43 -10.21 -9.78 -1.62
N VAL A 44 -10.42 -9.16 -0.45
CA VAL A 44 -9.35 -8.46 0.30
C VAL A 44 -8.18 -9.39 0.64
N SER A 45 -8.46 -10.69 0.88
CA SER A 45 -7.40 -11.68 1.12
C SER A 45 -6.52 -11.88 -0.11
N ASP A 46 -7.10 -11.93 -1.31
CA ASP A 46 -6.35 -12.07 -2.57
C ASP A 46 -5.49 -10.82 -2.82
N TYR A 47 -6.08 -9.64 -2.61
CA TYR A 47 -5.39 -8.36 -2.70
C TYR A 47 -4.19 -8.28 -1.74
N LEU A 48 -4.38 -8.60 -0.46
CA LEU A 48 -3.31 -8.55 0.54
C LEU A 48 -2.20 -9.55 0.22
N ARG A 49 -2.53 -10.78 -0.19
CA ARG A 49 -1.53 -11.81 -0.49
C ARG A 49 -0.73 -11.47 -1.74
N LYS A 50 -1.38 -10.99 -2.81
CA LYS A 50 -0.66 -10.51 -3.99
C LYS A 50 0.32 -9.41 -3.64
N ARG A 51 -0.05 -8.45 -2.79
CA ARG A 51 0.88 -7.39 -2.39
C ARG A 51 1.96 -7.84 -1.39
N ALA A 52 1.67 -8.80 -0.54
CA ALA A 52 2.63 -9.33 0.42
C ALA A 52 3.68 -10.25 -0.23
N PHE A 53 3.30 -11.00 -1.27
CA PHE A 53 4.12 -12.06 -1.84
C PHE A 53 4.47 -11.90 -3.33
N ASN A 54 3.68 -11.16 -4.13
CA ASN A 54 4.08 -10.74 -5.48
C ASN A 54 4.82 -9.41 -5.39
N SER A 55 5.91 -9.39 -4.64
CA SER A 55 6.79 -8.23 -4.48
C SER A 55 7.59 -8.00 -5.74
N VAL A 56 6.93 -7.49 -6.77
CA VAL A 56 7.58 -6.88 -7.93
C VAL A 56 6.95 -5.51 -8.11
N TYR A 57 7.05 -4.68 -7.07
CA TYR A 57 7.05 -3.24 -7.28
C TYR A 57 8.41 -2.92 -7.92
N ILE A 58 8.53 -3.15 -9.22
CA ILE A 58 9.63 -2.54 -9.97
C ILE A 58 9.26 -1.08 -10.05
N ILE A 59 9.85 -0.28 -9.17
CA ILE A 59 10.01 1.14 -9.45
C ILE A 59 10.90 1.17 -10.70
N PRO A 60 10.43 1.67 -11.85
CA PRO A 60 11.30 1.83 -12.99
C PRO A 60 12.55 2.59 -12.53
N ALA A 61 13.76 2.16 -12.91
CA ALA A 61 15.00 2.82 -12.44
C ALA A 61 14.99 4.34 -12.68
N ILE A 62 14.30 4.79 -13.75
CA ILE A 62 14.06 6.21 -14.06
C ILE A 62 13.27 6.97 -12.96
N ASN A 63 12.44 6.28 -12.17
CA ASN A 63 11.61 6.85 -11.12
C ASN A 63 12.23 6.77 -9.73
N GLU A 64 13.33 6.04 -9.53
CA GLU A 64 13.92 5.82 -8.20
C GLU A 64 14.40 7.12 -7.54
N SER A 65 15.13 7.95 -8.30
CA SER A 65 15.62 9.25 -7.82
C SER A 65 14.46 10.20 -7.48
N VAL A 66 13.43 10.24 -8.34
CA VAL A 66 12.23 11.05 -8.14
C VAL A 66 11.47 10.59 -6.89
N CYS A 67 11.31 9.28 -6.69
CA CYS A 67 10.68 8.73 -5.49
C CYS A 67 11.46 9.05 -4.20
N ALA A 68 12.80 9.07 -4.28
CA ALA A 68 13.63 9.47 -3.14
C ALA A 68 13.44 10.94 -2.78
N GLU A 69 13.39 11.84 -3.77
CA GLU A 69 13.11 13.25 -3.56
C GLU A 69 11.70 13.51 -3.03
N LEU A 70 10.69 12.83 -3.58
CA LEU A 70 9.30 12.93 -3.09
C LEU A 70 9.18 12.51 -1.62
N ARG A 71 9.97 11.51 -1.18
CA ARG A 71 10.01 11.11 0.23
C ARG A 71 10.61 12.20 1.13
N LYS A 72 11.66 12.89 0.69
CA LYS A 72 12.23 14.04 1.40
C LYS A 72 11.23 15.18 1.49
N MET A 73 10.57 15.51 0.37
CA MET A 73 9.51 16.51 0.32
C MET A 73 8.36 16.18 1.29
N GLY A 74 7.89 14.94 1.32
CA GLY A 74 6.86 14.51 2.26
C GLY A 74 7.27 14.67 3.74
N THR A 75 8.54 14.46 4.05
CA THR A 75 9.08 14.67 5.41
C THR A 75 9.07 16.14 5.78
N HIS A 76 9.50 17.04 4.89
CA HIS A 76 9.46 18.48 5.12
C HIS A 76 8.03 19.00 5.26
N LEU A 77 7.11 18.52 4.42
CA LEU A 77 5.70 18.89 4.52
C LEU A 77 5.10 18.48 5.86
N TYR A 78 5.38 17.26 6.33
CA TYR A 78 4.91 16.82 7.64
C TYR A 78 5.40 17.74 8.77
N GLN A 79 6.67 18.15 8.74
CA GLN A 79 7.21 19.09 9.71
C GLN A 79 6.50 20.45 9.62
N MET A 80 6.32 20.98 8.41
CA MET A 80 5.60 22.24 8.19
C MET A 80 4.16 22.17 8.71
N THR A 81 3.44 21.07 8.47
CA THR A 81 2.07 20.89 8.95
C THR A 81 2.00 21.02 10.45
N ARG A 82 2.92 20.40 11.19
CA ARG A 82 2.97 20.50 12.66
C ARG A 82 3.22 21.93 13.16
N PHE A 83 4.02 22.71 12.45
CA PHE A 83 4.24 24.12 12.80
C PHE A 83 2.99 24.96 12.52
N ILE A 84 2.38 24.77 11.35
CA ILE A 84 1.16 25.48 10.96
C ILE A 84 0.01 25.13 11.89
N GLU A 85 -0.18 23.87 12.26
CA GLU A 85 -1.21 23.44 13.22
C GLU A 85 -1.10 24.21 14.55
N LYS A 86 0.12 24.33 15.09
CA LYS A 86 0.36 25.09 16.32
C LYS A 86 0.06 26.58 16.14
N ALA A 87 0.46 27.17 15.01
CA ALA A 87 0.23 28.58 14.73
C ALA A 87 -1.26 28.90 14.50
N VAL A 88 -2.02 27.99 13.88
CA VAL A 88 -3.49 28.09 13.76
C VAL A 88 -4.16 27.99 15.13
N GLN A 89 -3.76 27.02 15.96
CA GLN A 89 -4.26 26.90 17.34
C GLN A 89 -3.96 28.14 18.19
N ALA A 90 -2.84 28.80 17.94
CA ALA A 90 -2.46 30.05 18.59
C ALA A 90 -3.13 31.29 17.97
N GLY A 91 -3.94 31.14 16.92
CA GLY A 91 -4.59 32.25 16.21
C GLY A 91 -3.65 33.16 15.42
N GLN A 92 -2.41 32.72 15.18
CA GLN A 92 -1.37 33.51 14.50
C GLN A 92 -1.50 33.49 12.98
N ILE A 93 -2.12 32.45 12.43
CA ILE A 93 -2.34 32.29 10.99
C ILE A 93 -3.74 31.74 10.72
N PRO A 94 -4.32 32.05 9.54
CA PRO A 94 -5.64 31.56 9.15
C PRO A 94 -5.67 30.05 8.94
N THR A 95 -6.81 29.42 9.28
CA THR A 95 -7.04 27.97 9.08
C THR A 95 -6.87 27.55 7.62
N GLN A 96 -7.15 28.43 6.66
CA GLN A 96 -6.96 28.17 5.24
C GLN A 96 -5.51 27.78 4.89
N SER A 97 -4.51 28.29 5.63
CA SER A 97 -3.10 27.91 5.43
C SER A 97 -2.85 26.42 5.72
N LEU A 98 -3.54 25.87 6.72
CA LEU A 98 -3.47 24.45 7.05
C LEU A 98 -4.17 23.59 5.98
N GLU A 99 -5.33 24.02 5.51
CA GLU A 99 -6.08 23.33 4.45
C GLU A 99 -5.29 23.23 3.14
N VAL A 100 -4.63 24.31 2.73
CA VAL A 100 -3.77 24.33 1.54
C VAL A 100 -2.64 23.32 1.67
N LEU A 101 -1.97 23.30 2.83
CA LEU A 101 -0.84 22.40 3.05
C LEU A 101 -1.28 20.92 3.09
N GLN A 102 -2.42 20.63 3.73
CA GLN A 102 -3.00 19.29 3.75
C GLN A 102 -3.39 18.81 2.35
N LYS A 103 -4.01 19.68 1.53
CA LYS A 103 -4.35 19.37 0.14
C LYS A 103 -3.10 19.08 -0.68
N PHE A 104 -2.07 19.91 -0.56
CA PHE A 104 -0.80 19.70 -1.25
C PHE A 104 -0.13 18.38 -0.83
N SER A 105 -0.08 18.09 0.47
CA SER A 105 0.48 16.84 0.99
C SER A 105 -0.26 15.61 0.46
N LYS A 106 -1.58 15.68 0.31
CA LYS A 106 -2.39 14.60 -0.27
C LYS A 106 -2.02 14.36 -1.72
N THR A 107 -1.99 15.41 -2.54
CA THR A 107 -1.64 15.32 -3.97
C THR A 107 -0.21 14.80 -4.18
N LEU A 108 0.74 15.23 -3.34
CA LEU A 108 2.12 14.71 -3.39
C LEU A 108 2.17 13.21 -3.07
N GLY A 109 1.37 12.76 -2.10
CA GLY A 109 1.25 11.34 -1.74
C GLY A 109 0.66 10.50 -2.87
N GLU A 110 -0.38 11.00 -3.55
CA GLU A 110 -0.99 10.36 -4.72
C GLU A 110 0.02 10.22 -5.87
N TYR A 111 0.73 11.31 -6.21
CA TYR A 111 1.75 11.30 -7.26
C TYR A 111 2.91 10.34 -6.97
N HIS A 112 3.37 10.30 -5.72
CA HIS A 112 4.41 9.36 -5.28
C HIS A 112 3.94 7.90 -5.36
N GLN A 113 2.66 7.61 -5.13
CA GLN A 113 2.09 6.27 -5.33
C GLN A 113 1.98 5.91 -6.81
N GLU A 114 1.62 6.85 -7.68
CA GLU A 114 1.59 6.64 -9.14
C GLU A 114 2.98 6.26 -9.66
N LEU A 115 4.02 6.99 -9.26
CA LEU A 115 5.41 6.74 -9.68
C LEU A 115 5.99 5.42 -9.16
N ARG A 116 5.52 4.95 -8.00
CA ARG A 116 5.88 3.64 -7.45
C ARG A 116 5.15 2.46 -8.09
N GLY A 117 4.20 2.74 -8.99
CA GLY A 117 3.55 1.75 -9.83
C GLY A 117 2.16 1.32 -9.35
N LYS A 118 1.15 1.68 -10.15
CA LYS A 118 0.22 0.70 -10.72
C LYS A 118 0.85 0.17 -12.02
N ILE A 119 1.73 -0.83 -11.95
CA ILE A 119 2.20 -1.53 -13.16
C ILE A 119 2.08 -3.04 -12.90
N VAL A 120 1.10 -3.64 -13.56
CA VAL A 120 1.00 -5.09 -13.75
C VAL A 120 2.02 -5.42 -14.84
N SER A 121 3.16 -5.99 -14.47
CA SER A 121 3.91 -6.78 -15.44
C SER A 121 3.20 -8.14 -15.53
N GLU A 122 2.66 -8.49 -16.70
CA GLU A 122 2.34 -9.90 -16.96
C GLU A 122 3.59 -10.75 -16.71
N PRO A 123 3.47 -11.92 -16.09
CA PRO A 123 4.60 -12.82 -15.91
C PRO A 123 5.17 -13.21 -17.28
N PRO A 124 6.50 -13.38 -17.41
CA PRO A 124 7.09 -13.83 -18.66
C PRO A 124 6.54 -15.22 -19.01
N THR A 125 5.98 -15.34 -20.21
CA THR A 125 5.64 -16.60 -20.89
C THR A 125 6.85 -17.48 -21.13
#